data_AF-A0A8S2WJM2-F1
#
_entry.id   AF-A0A8S2WJM2-F1
#
_cell.length_a   1.000
_cell.length_b   1.000
_cell.length_c   1.000
_cell.angle_alpha   90.00
_cell.angle_beta   90.00
_cell.angle_gamma   90.00
#
_symmetry.space_group_name_H-M   'P 1'
#
loop_
_entity.id
_entity.type
_entity.pdbx_description
1 polymer ?
#
loop_
_entity_poly.entity_id
_entity_poly.type
_entity_poly.pdbx_seq_one_letter_code
_entity_poly.pdbx_strand_id
1 'polypeptide(L)'
;TTGLVTLAFNLRHDPDYWYLDDVLVYAGVVQMLSNTGFETGNLSPWIRTTPNGACGGAPAAVCNFGYHSGNYSACDGSNGCADRLSQQF
;
A
#
# COMPACT_ATOMS: atom_id res chain seq x y z
N THR A 1 -21.14 1.40 15.51
CA THR A 1 -21.08 0.78 14.16
C THR A 1 -19.90 -0.16 14.12
N THR A 2 -20.12 -1.45 14.35
CA THR A 2 -19.08 -2.48 14.28
C THR A 2 -19.12 -3.10 12.88
N GLY A 3 -18.28 -2.60 11.99
CA GLY A 3 -18.11 -3.16 10.65
C GLY A 3 -16.66 -2.94 10.23
N LEU A 4 -16.13 -3.87 9.43
CA LEU A 4 -14.80 -3.74 8.84
C LEU A 4 -14.73 -2.45 8.01
N VAL A 5 -13.75 -1.61 8.29
CA VAL A 5 -13.48 -0.38 7.54
C VAL A 5 -12.31 -0.66 6.59
N THR A 6 -12.39 -0.17 5.36
CA THR A 6 -11.30 -0.28 4.40
C THR A 6 -10.55 1.05 4.31
N LEU A 7 -9.26 1.06 4.60
CA LEU A 7 -8.35 2.11 4.13
C LEU A 7 -7.88 1.72 2.73
N ALA A 8 -7.99 2.64 1.77
CA ALA A 8 -7.53 2.42 0.41
C ALA A 8 -6.84 3.67 -0.14
N PHE A 9 -5.69 3.46 -0.75
CA PHE A 9 -4.99 4.44 -1.56
C PHE A 9 -5.26 4.10 -3.02
N ASN A 10 -5.81 5.05 -3.79
CA ASN A 10 -5.95 4.91 -5.24
C ASN A 10 -5.01 5.93 -5.86
N LEU A 11 -3.91 5.46 -6.45
CA LEU A 11 -2.83 6.31 -6.91
C LEU A 11 -2.62 6.05 -8.40
N ARG A 12 -2.53 7.14 -9.16
CA ARG A 12 -2.01 7.15 -10.53
C ARG A 12 -0.74 7.96 -10.51
N HIS A 13 0.30 7.40 -11.08
CA HIS A 13 1.60 8.04 -11.23
C HIS A 13 2.02 7.93 -12.69
N ASP A 14 2.35 9.08 -13.28
CA ASP A 14 2.96 9.18 -14.59
C ASP A 14 4.12 10.18 -14.46
N PRO A 15 5.41 9.86 -14.75
CA PRO A 15 5.98 8.62 -15.29
C PRO A 15 6.93 7.84 -14.33
N ASP A 16 6.81 7.98 -13.00
CA ASP A 16 7.77 7.41 -12.03
C ASP A 16 7.09 6.67 -10.86
N TYR A 17 7.85 5.97 -10.01
CA TYR A 17 7.36 5.20 -8.86
C TYR A 17 6.86 6.09 -7.71
N TRP A 18 5.92 5.56 -6.92
CA TRP A 18 5.69 6.02 -5.55
C TRP A 18 6.11 4.97 -4.54
N TYR A 19 6.38 5.46 -3.33
CA TYR A 19 6.76 4.67 -2.17
C TYR A 19 5.82 5.00 -1.01
N LEU A 20 5.45 3.98 -0.24
CA LEU A 20 4.63 4.10 0.95
C LEU A 20 5.23 3.24 2.05
N ASP A 21 5.35 3.81 3.22
CA ASP A 21 5.88 3.14 4.40
C ASP A 21 5.24 3.69 5.67
N ASP A 22 5.31 2.93 6.76
CA ASP A 22 4.83 3.29 8.10
C ASP A 22 3.40 3.86 8.16
N VAL A 23 2.44 3.17 7.54
CA VAL A 23 1.04 3.61 7.54
C VAL A 23 0.36 3.29 8.88
N LEU A 24 0.00 4.33 9.64
CA LEU A 24 -0.57 4.17 10.97
C LEU A 24 -2.00 4.72 11.06
N VAL A 25 -2.95 3.92 11.55
CA VAL A 25 -4.33 4.34 11.86
C VAL A 25 -4.70 3.89 13.27
N TYR A 26 -5.08 4.83 14.14
CA TYR A 26 -5.38 4.53 15.54
C TYR A 26 -6.85 4.66 15.88
N ALA A 27 -7.36 3.70 16.66
CA ALA A 27 -8.59 3.83 17.43
C ALA A 27 -8.23 3.99 18.91
N GLY A 28 -8.10 5.24 19.36
CA GLY A 28 -7.50 5.55 20.66
C GLY A 28 -6.01 5.22 20.67
N VAL A 29 -5.60 4.22 21.46
CA VAL A 29 -4.20 3.76 21.56
C VAL A 29 -3.91 2.50 20.74
N VAL A 30 -4.94 1.91 20.12
CA VAL A 30 -4.82 0.66 19.36
C VAL A 30 -4.47 0.99 17.91
N GLN A 31 -3.34 0.48 17.43
CA GLN A 31 -3.02 0.48 16.01
C GLN A 31 -3.91 -0.56 15.30
N MET A 32 -4.63 -0.12 14.29
CA MET A 32 -5.66 -0.92 13.62
C MET A 32 -5.10 -1.71 12.44
N LEU A 33 -4.00 -1.26 11.86
CA LEU A 33 -3.39 -1.89 10.69
C LEU A 33 -2.30 -2.88 11.08
N SER A 34 -2.09 -3.87 10.22
CA SER A 34 -0.98 -4.84 10.30
C SER A 34 -0.02 -4.64 9.13
N ASN A 35 1.23 -5.07 9.32
CA ASN A 35 2.32 -4.92 8.33
C ASN A 35 2.41 -3.48 7.79
N THR A 36 2.40 -2.50 8.70
CA THR A 36 2.31 -1.07 8.37
C THR A 36 3.55 -0.52 7.68
N GLY A 37 4.71 -1.13 7.96
CA GLY A 37 5.98 -0.82 7.32
C GLY A 37 6.51 -1.93 6.40
N PHE A 38 5.67 -2.88 5.96
CA PHE A 38 6.04 -3.91 4.98
C PHE A 38 7.20 -4.85 5.36
N GLU A 39 7.65 -4.83 6.62
CA GLU A 39 8.82 -5.57 7.13
C GLU A 39 8.69 -7.11 7.10
N THR A 40 7.52 -7.62 6.75
CA THR A 40 7.32 -9.07 6.53
C THR A 40 7.85 -9.57 5.18
N GLY A 41 8.39 -8.66 4.34
CA GLY A 41 8.93 -8.98 3.02
C GLY A 41 7.86 -9.29 1.97
N ASN A 42 6.58 -9.08 2.27
CA ASN A 42 5.48 -9.21 1.34
C ASN A 42 4.36 -8.21 1.67
N LEU A 43 3.41 -8.03 0.73
CA LEU A 43 2.34 -7.05 0.90
C LEU A 43 1.25 -7.49 1.90
N SER A 44 1.13 -8.77 2.26
CA SER A 44 0.03 -9.24 3.11
C SER A 44 0.06 -8.56 4.49
N PRO A 45 -1.07 -8.06 5.01
CA PRO A 45 -2.45 -8.26 4.54
C PRO A 45 -2.98 -7.18 3.59
N TRP A 46 -2.13 -6.30 3.06
CA TRP A 46 -2.53 -5.35 2.04
C TRP A 46 -2.91 -6.05 0.74
N ILE A 47 -4.03 -5.61 0.18
CA ILE A 47 -4.59 -6.12 -1.06
C ILE A 47 -4.35 -5.08 -2.15
N ARG A 48 -3.57 -5.48 -3.15
CA ARG A 48 -3.42 -4.75 -4.42
C ARG A 48 -4.56 -5.12 -5.37
N THR A 49 -5.18 -4.13 -5.98
CA THR A 49 -6.17 -4.29 -7.06
C THR A 49 -5.98 -3.19 -8.11
N THR A 50 -6.49 -3.37 -9.33
CA THR A 50 -6.46 -2.34 -10.38
C THR A 50 -7.89 -1.99 -10.79
N PRO A 51 -8.63 -1.25 -9.96
CA PRO A 51 -10.07 -1.02 -10.17
C PRO A 51 -10.39 -0.22 -11.43
N ASN A 52 -9.40 0.51 -11.99
CA ASN A 52 -9.57 1.37 -13.17
C ASN A 52 -9.00 0.76 -14.46
N GLY A 53 -8.85 -0.57 -14.52
CA GLY A 53 -8.35 -1.29 -15.69
C GLY A 53 -6.96 -1.90 -15.49
N ALA A 54 -6.38 -2.47 -16.55
CA ALA A 54 -5.04 -3.06 -16.49
C ALA A 54 -3.99 -1.95 -16.62
N CYS A 55 -3.30 -1.63 -15.52
CA CYS A 55 -2.20 -0.66 -15.57
C CYS A 55 -0.97 -1.31 -16.20
N GLY A 56 -0.21 -0.52 -16.97
CA GLY A 56 1.11 -0.94 -17.44
C GLY A 56 2.15 -0.80 -16.33
N GLY A 57 3.43 -1.03 -16.65
CA GLY A 57 4.52 -0.83 -15.70
C GLY A 57 4.64 -1.94 -14.63
N ALA A 58 5.31 -1.62 -13.53
CA ALA A 58 5.59 -2.58 -12.46
C ALA A 58 4.54 -2.48 -11.34
N PRO A 59 3.80 -3.55 -11.03
CA PRO A 59 2.77 -3.54 -9.99
C PRO A 59 3.33 -3.36 -8.58
N ALA A 60 2.48 -2.93 -7.63
CA ALA A 60 2.87 -2.83 -6.22
C ALA A 60 3.59 -4.09 -5.74
N ALA A 61 4.74 -3.89 -5.12
CA ALA A 61 5.52 -4.92 -4.47
C ALA A 61 6.16 -4.36 -3.19
N VAL A 62 6.82 -5.24 -2.44
CA VAL A 62 7.72 -4.81 -1.38
C VAL A 62 9.10 -4.53 -1.98
N CYS A 63 9.63 -3.34 -1.72
CA CYS A 63 10.96 -2.91 -2.15
C CYS A 63 11.87 -2.71 -0.94
N ASN A 64 13.19 -2.80 -1.15
CA ASN A 64 14.22 -2.55 -0.12
C ASN A 64 14.86 -1.15 -0.27
N PHE A 65 14.07 -0.17 -0.69
CA PHE A 65 14.43 1.24 -0.86
C PHE A 65 13.16 2.08 -0.78
N GLY A 66 13.30 3.38 -0.51
CA GLY A 66 12.14 4.25 -0.29
C GLY A 66 11.43 4.01 1.04
N TYR A 67 12.01 3.20 1.93
CA TYR A 67 11.54 2.99 3.29
C TYR A 67 11.86 4.21 4.18
N HIS A 68 10.94 4.52 5.07
CA HIS A 68 11.07 5.52 6.11
C HIS A 68 11.70 4.91 7.37
N SER A 69 11.29 3.69 7.74
CA SER A 69 11.93 2.91 8.81
C SER A 69 12.10 1.45 8.41
N GLY A 70 12.88 0.68 9.17
CA GLY A 70 13.15 -0.72 8.83
C GLY A 70 13.98 -0.89 7.56
N ASN A 71 13.63 -1.88 6.73
CA ASN A 71 14.34 -2.22 5.49
C ASN A 71 13.43 -2.24 4.26
N TYR A 72 12.11 -2.15 4.44
CA TYR A 72 11.14 -2.41 3.40
C TYR A 72 10.10 -1.29 3.27
N SER A 73 9.56 -1.12 2.07
CA SER A 73 8.42 -0.26 1.80
C SER A 73 7.52 -0.90 0.77
N ALA A 74 6.29 -0.41 0.61
CA ALA A 74 5.57 -0.61 -0.63
C ALA A 74 6.14 0.31 -1.71
N CYS A 75 6.27 -0.21 -2.92
CA CYS A 75 6.66 0.53 -4.11
C CYS A 75 5.70 0.14 -5.23
N ASP A 76 5.20 1.10 -6.00
CA ASP A 76 4.40 0.83 -7.19
C ASP A 76 4.87 1.72 -8.35
N GLY A 77 5.04 1.10 -9.52
CA GLY A 77 5.44 1.71 -10.79
C GLY A 77 4.39 1.52 -11.88
N SER A 78 3.15 1.18 -11.50
CA SER A 78 2.00 1.03 -12.39
C SER A 78 1.68 2.36 -13.10
N ASN A 79 1.66 2.35 -14.43
CA ASN A 79 1.41 3.57 -15.21
C ASN A 79 0.18 3.47 -16.10
N GLY A 80 -0.31 4.62 -16.59
CA GLY A 80 -1.44 4.69 -17.51
C GLY A 80 -2.82 4.45 -16.88
N CYS A 81 -2.90 3.92 -15.66
CA CYS A 81 -4.10 3.95 -14.83
C CYS A 81 -3.80 4.02 -13.33
N ALA A 82 -4.84 4.22 -12.51
CA ALA A 82 -4.73 4.17 -11.06
C ALA A 82 -4.85 2.74 -10.53
N ASP A 83 -3.85 2.30 -9.79
CA ASP A 83 -3.91 1.09 -8.95
C ASP A 83 -4.53 1.42 -7.58
N ARG A 84 -4.77 0.36 -6.79
CA ARG A 84 -5.26 0.47 -5.43
C ARG A 84 -4.52 -0.47 -4.50
N LEU A 85 -3.97 0.09 -3.42
CA LEU A 85 -3.50 -0.66 -2.26
C LEU A 85 -4.48 -0.44 -1.10
N SER A 86 -4.91 -1.51 -0.44
CA SER A 86 -5.96 -1.42 0.59
C SER A 86 -5.83 -2.45 1.70
N GLN A 87 -6.32 -2.12 2.89
CA GLN A 87 -6.40 -3.05 4.03
C GLN A 87 -7.72 -2.84 4.78
N GLN A 88 -8.32 -3.95 5.23
CA GLN A 88 -9.47 -3.93 6.14
C GLN A 88 -9.01 -4.03 7.59
N PHE A 89 -9.66 -3.27 8.47
CA PHE A 89 -9.43 -3.24 9.91
C PHE A 89 -10.71 -2.95 10.70
#